data_AF-W0FN71-F1
#
_entry.id   AF-W0FN71-F1
#
_cell.length_a   1.000
_cell.length_b   1.000
_cell.length_c   1.000
_cell.angle_alpha   90.00
_cell.angle_beta   90.00
_cell.angle_gamma   90.00
#
_symmetry.space_group_name_H-M   'P 1'
#
loop_
_entity.id
_entity.type
_entity.pdbx_description
1 polymer ?
#
loop_
_entity_poly.entity_id
_entity_poly.type
_entity_poly.pdbx_seq_one_letter_code
_entity_poly.pdbx_strand_id
1 'polypeptide(L)'
;MFDRLVPRVNGKTQWTGETVRLPRAVSVTGAFAPRCAEAFLRRTGRADETGGFPLRVERDAALAEEGYRLRVAPDGVTAQAADERGAVWALTTLACLLDGDAISVCAIEDRPRFGHRGLSLDCARHFFPAAEVEKIIEQLALAKMNTLHWHLSDDQGWRVESRRFPALHETSGAYYTQEEIRAVVEFARVRGVEIVPEIDLPGHVSAILAADPQYSCSGKPVELARTGGIYPIIFCAGREETYAFLEELLDEVASLFPGDRFHIGGDEAPKAEWKKCPYCQARMREMGLADEEELQGYFSARVAEILRVRGKRAVCWNETLLAANRPRDLEIQYWTPMHRESMRHYIERGGRWIDSDMLDLYFDYPYSMSPVRKVYEAVPRVAGEDRSAAPGLLGMECALWSEHIPDARRLEERLFPRVQAMAENAWSGPGDYADFTARLERYLQGPLHADIITTPRDWWDPEGSARQAEAFGYLRTMTESLPAEVREQTLQAAAPDPEFERMFATRFFRPEDIPILKRLMQKQ
;
A
#
# COMPACT_ATOMS: atom_id res chain seq x y z
N MET A 1 -26.12 12.68 11.00
CA MET A 1 -24.87 12.80 11.80
C MET A 1 -23.83 11.77 11.38
N PHE A 2 -24.11 10.46 11.50
CA PHE A 2 -23.18 9.41 11.06
C PHE A 2 -23.17 9.17 9.55
N ASP A 3 -24.04 9.87 8.82
CA ASP A 3 -24.20 9.88 7.37
C ASP A 3 -23.07 10.60 6.62
N ARG A 4 -22.01 11.00 7.33
CA ARG A 4 -20.75 11.52 6.76
C ARG A 4 -19.52 10.77 7.25
N LEU A 5 -19.69 9.70 8.03
CA LEU A 5 -18.55 8.89 8.46
C LEU A 5 -18.23 7.87 7.37
N VAL A 6 -17.01 7.94 6.86
CA VAL A 6 -16.39 6.92 6.02
C VAL A 6 -15.01 6.63 6.62
N PRO A 7 -14.72 5.39 7.06
CA PRO A 7 -15.59 4.21 7.04
C PRO A 7 -16.79 4.34 8.00
N ARG A 8 -17.86 3.60 7.71
CA ARG A 8 -18.98 3.41 8.64
C ARG A 8 -18.49 2.83 9.97
N VAL A 9 -19.11 3.24 11.07
CA VAL A 9 -18.87 2.65 12.40
C VAL A 9 -19.14 1.13 12.36
N ASN A 10 -18.17 0.35 12.82
CA ASN A 10 -18.21 -1.10 12.95
C ASN A 10 -18.47 -1.51 14.41
N GLY A 11 -19.59 -1.04 14.95
CA GLY A 11 -19.97 -1.26 16.34
C GLY A 11 -21.26 -0.56 16.70
N LYS A 12 -21.33 0.01 17.90
CA LYS A 12 -22.57 0.58 18.45
C LYS A 12 -22.55 2.11 18.35
N THR A 13 -23.70 2.69 18.04
CA THR A 13 -23.88 4.14 18.05
C THR A 13 -25.14 4.52 18.82
N GLN A 14 -25.09 5.61 19.58
CA GLN A 14 -26.23 6.23 20.24
C GLN A 14 -26.20 7.75 20.00
N TRP A 15 -27.36 8.35 19.77
CA TRP A 15 -27.51 9.78 19.52
C TRP A 15 -28.76 10.30 20.22
N THR A 16 -28.65 11.46 20.87
CA THR A 16 -29.74 12.02 21.69
C THR A 16 -30.61 13.04 20.94
N GLY A 17 -30.21 13.48 19.73
CA GLY A 17 -30.83 14.63 19.06
C GLY A 17 -30.21 15.97 19.42
N GLU A 18 -29.46 16.04 20.52
CA GLU A 18 -28.88 17.27 21.03
C GLU A 18 -27.54 17.60 20.36
N THR A 19 -27.23 18.89 20.28
CA THR A 19 -25.95 19.42 19.78
C THR A 19 -25.34 20.33 20.83
N VAL A 20 -24.05 20.17 21.06
CA VAL A 20 -23.23 20.98 21.96
C VAL A 20 -22.16 21.70 21.15
N ARG A 21 -21.59 22.75 21.74
CA ARG A 21 -20.44 23.44 21.17
C ARG A 21 -19.16 22.84 21.72
N LEU A 22 -18.23 22.45 20.85
CA LEU A 22 -16.86 22.15 21.22
C LEU A 22 -16.01 23.43 21.02
N PRO A 23 -15.59 24.14 22.09
CA PRO A 23 -14.83 25.38 21.97
C PRO A 23 -13.45 25.21 21.34
N ARG A 24 -12.80 26.34 21.03
CA ARG A 24 -11.43 26.37 20.48
C ARG A 24 -10.37 25.96 21.51
N ALA A 25 -10.55 26.37 22.76
CA ALA A 25 -9.74 25.93 23.88
C ALA A 25 -10.30 24.62 24.44
N VAL A 26 -9.51 23.55 24.34
CA VAL A 26 -9.80 22.23 24.94
C VAL A 26 -8.73 21.92 25.97
N SER A 27 -9.02 21.08 26.95
CA SER A 27 -8.01 20.55 27.88
C SER A 27 -7.86 19.07 27.62
N VAL A 28 -6.79 18.70 26.92
CA VAL A 28 -6.47 17.31 26.61
C VAL A 28 -5.81 16.69 27.83
N THR A 29 -6.45 15.67 28.39
CA THR A 29 -5.94 14.93 29.56
C THR A 29 -6.04 13.44 29.28
N GLY A 30 -5.12 12.62 29.81
CA GLY A 30 -5.16 11.22 29.45
C GLY A 30 -3.91 10.42 29.77
N ALA A 31 -3.96 9.13 29.42
CA ALA A 31 -2.88 8.17 29.65
C ALA A 31 -1.98 7.94 28.42
N PHE A 32 -2.35 8.49 27.25
CA PHE A 32 -1.58 8.36 26.02
C PHE A 32 -0.62 9.54 25.82
N ALA A 33 0.38 9.33 24.97
CA ALA A 33 1.34 10.38 24.63
C ALA A 33 0.63 11.59 23.96
N PRO A 34 1.05 12.84 24.23
CA PRO A 34 0.39 14.05 23.70
C PRO A 34 0.22 14.05 22.18
N ARG A 35 1.16 13.46 21.46
CA ARG A 35 1.12 13.24 20.00
C ARG A 35 -0.17 12.60 19.49
N CYS A 36 -0.85 11.77 20.28
CA CYS A 36 -2.08 11.10 19.86
C CYS A 36 -3.22 12.09 19.59
N ALA A 37 -3.19 13.28 20.20
CA ALA A 37 -4.17 14.33 19.98
C ALA A 37 -3.73 15.37 18.93
N GLU A 38 -2.48 15.33 18.48
CA GLU A 38 -1.87 16.37 17.67
C GLU A 38 -2.58 16.55 16.32
N ALA A 39 -2.86 15.45 15.61
CA ALA A 39 -3.57 15.51 14.33
C ALA A 39 -4.98 16.12 14.50
N PHE A 40 -5.69 15.78 15.59
CA PHE A 40 -7.00 16.36 15.90
C PHE A 40 -6.92 17.87 16.17
N LEU A 41 -5.96 18.31 16.98
CA LEU A 41 -5.78 19.72 17.28
C LEU A 41 -5.48 20.52 16.01
N ARG A 42 -4.59 20.00 15.15
CA ARG A 42 -4.24 20.62 13.85
C ARG A 42 -5.44 20.68 12.89
N ARG A 43 -6.11 19.55 12.62
CA ARG A 43 -7.28 19.48 11.72
C ARG A 43 -8.39 20.45 12.11
N THR A 44 -8.55 20.65 13.40
CA THR A 44 -9.70 21.39 13.93
C THR A 44 -9.35 22.81 14.35
N GLY A 45 -8.06 23.20 14.31
CA GLY A 45 -7.56 24.49 14.78
C GLY A 45 -7.91 24.76 16.24
N ARG A 46 -7.86 23.73 17.09
CA ARG A 46 -8.09 23.81 18.53
C ARG A 46 -6.76 23.82 19.27
N ALA A 47 -6.72 24.51 20.41
CA ALA A 47 -5.54 24.62 21.26
C ALA A 47 -5.75 23.82 22.56
N ASP A 48 -4.70 23.13 22.99
CA ASP A 48 -4.66 22.47 24.30
C ASP A 48 -4.29 23.48 25.38
N GLU A 49 -5.28 23.89 26.19
CA GLU A 49 -5.19 24.94 27.19
C GLU A 49 -5.69 24.44 28.55
N THR A 50 -4.98 24.83 29.61
CA THR A 50 -5.38 24.50 30.99
C THR A 50 -6.73 25.14 31.32
N GLY A 51 -7.71 24.34 31.71
CA GLY A 51 -9.07 24.80 32.01
C GLY A 51 -9.98 24.96 30.78
N GLY A 52 -9.50 24.57 29.58
CA GLY A 52 -10.33 24.45 28.39
C GLY A 52 -11.40 23.36 28.50
N PHE A 53 -12.23 23.22 27.46
CA PHE A 53 -13.29 22.22 27.44
C PHE A 53 -12.72 20.79 27.60
N PRO A 54 -13.21 19.96 28.55
CA PRO A 54 -12.57 18.68 28.85
C PRO A 54 -12.58 17.72 27.65
N LEU A 55 -11.39 17.27 27.24
CA LEU A 55 -11.19 16.19 26.28
C LEU A 55 -10.32 15.11 26.93
N ARG A 56 -10.95 14.06 27.45
CA ARG A 56 -10.27 12.96 28.14
C ARG A 56 -9.93 11.85 27.15
N VAL A 57 -8.66 11.47 27.07
CA VAL A 57 -8.14 10.42 26.17
C VAL A 57 -7.55 9.30 27.04
N GLU A 58 -8.37 8.33 27.37
CA GLU A 58 -8.11 7.34 28.41
C GLU A 58 -7.81 5.96 27.81
N ARG A 59 -7.00 5.16 28.51
CA ARG A 59 -6.75 3.78 28.11
C ARG A 59 -7.84 2.87 28.66
N ASP A 60 -8.41 2.02 27.81
CA ASP A 60 -9.24 0.88 28.18
C ASP A 60 -8.72 -0.39 27.52
N ALA A 61 -7.97 -1.19 28.28
CA ALA A 61 -7.35 -2.41 27.79
C ALA A 61 -8.35 -3.56 27.51
N ALA A 62 -9.64 -3.39 27.84
CA ALA A 62 -10.68 -4.37 27.49
C ALA A 62 -11.15 -4.23 26.03
N LEU A 63 -10.80 -3.13 25.36
CA LEU A 63 -11.09 -2.93 23.95
C LEU A 63 -10.13 -3.77 23.07
N ALA A 64 -10.63 -4.17 21.90
CA ALA A 64 -9.79 -4.81 20.89
C ALA A 64 -8.71 -3.84 20.38
N GLU A 65 -7.62 -4.37 19.82
CA GLU A 65 -6.56 -3.59 19.17
C GLU A 65 -7.16 -2.56 18.19
N GLU A 66 -6.64 -1.33 18.22
CA GLU A 66 -7.15 -0.15 17.52
C GLU A 66 -8.61 0.25 17.83
N GLY A 67 -9.29 -0.47 18.71
CA GLY A 67 -10.67 -0.22 19.10
C GLY A 67 -10.80 0.96 20.06
N TYR A 68 -11.94 1.66 19.98
CA TYR A 68 -12.21 2.82 20.82
C TYR A 68 -13.69 2.97 21.19
N ARG A 69 -13.94 3.72 22.27
CA ARG A 69 -15.24 4.32 22.58
C ARG A 69 -15.12 5.84 22.60
N LEU A 70 -16.04 6.53 21.95
CA LEU A 70 -16.13 7.99 21.95
C LEU A 70 -17.47 8.41 22.56
N ARG A 71 -17.44 9.22 23.61
CA ARG A 71 -18.62 9.85 24.22
C ARG A 71 -18.48 11.36 24.12
N VAL A 72 -19.47 12.00 23.49
CA VAL A 72 -19.62 13.46 23.43
C VAL A 72 -20.79 13.85 24.32
N ALA A 73 -20.57 14.74 25.28
CA ALA A 73 -21.57 15.24 26.21
C ALA A 73 -21.44 16.76 26.43
N PRO A 74 -22.47 17.43 27.01
CA PRO A 74 -22.42 18.87 27.25
C PRO A 74 -21.27 19.35 28.16
N ASP A 75 -20.79 18.47 29.04
CA ASP A 75 -19.74 18.74 30.03
C ASP A 75 -18.35 18.25 29.62
N GLY A 76 -18.22 17.57 28.48
CA GLY A 76 -16.93 17.06 28.02
C GLY A 76 -17.00 16.00 26.94
N VAL A 77 -15.84 15.69 26.36
CA VAL A 77 -15.63 14.53 25.49
C VAL A 77 -14.74 13.51 26.20
N THR A 78 -15.06 12.23 26.05
CA THR A 78 -14.23 11.11 26.52
C THR A 78 -13.99 10.15 25.37
N ALA A 79 -12.71 9.96 25.03
CA ALA A 79 -12.22 8.97 24.08
C ALA A 79 -11.46 7.89 24.86
N GLN A 80 -11.98 6.67 24.89
CA GLN A 80 -11.33 5.51 25.51
C GLN A 80 -10.79 4.61 24.40
N ALA A 81 -9.56 4.12 24.50
CA ALA A 81 -8.95 3.29 23.47
C ALA A 81 -8.06 2.17 24.03
N ALA A 82 -7.88 1.10 23.27
CA ALA A 82 -6.98 0.00 23.63
C ALA A 82 -5.51 0.44 23.63
N ASP A 83 -5.13 1.20 22.59
CA ASP A 83 -3.76 1.60 22.27
C ASP A 83 -3.71 3.02 21.67
N GLU A 84 -2.50 3.49 21.34
CA GLU A 84 -2.30 4.83 20.77
C GLU A 84 -3.02 5.03 19.43
N ARG A 85 -3.11 3.98 18.61
CA ARG A 85 -3.72 4.07 17.28
C ARG A 85 -5.24 4.15 17.39
N GLY A 86 -5.84 3.38 18.31
CA GLY A 86 -7.25 3.52 18.67
C GLY A 86 -7.60 4.91 19.23
N ALA A 87 -6.70 5.53 20.00
CA ALA A 87 -6.88 6.91 20.46
C ALA A 87 -6.89 7.91 19.29
N VAL A 88 -5.98 7.74 18.33
CA VAL A 88 -5.98 8.54 17.08
C VAL A 88 -7.27 8.32 16.27
N TRP A 89 -7.80 7.11 16.21
CA TRP A 89 -9.07 6.82 15.52
C TRP A 89 -10.28 7.46 16.20
N ALA A 90 -10.33 7.44 17.53
CA ALA A 90 -11.39 8.12 18.28
C ALA A 90 -11.40 9.63 18.00
N LEU A 91 -10.23 10.25 17.99
CA LEU A 91 -10.07 11.69 17.74
C LEU A 91 -10.24 12.05 16.26
N THR A 92 -9.89 11.15 15.34
CA THR A 92 -10.23 11.29 13.91
C THR A 92 -11.74 11.27 13.70
N THR A 93 -12.46 10.33 14.32
CA THR A 93 -13.93 10.31 14.29
C THR A 93 -14.51 11.58 14.90
N LEU A 94 -13.97 12.06 16.02
CA LEU A 94 -14.38 13.34 16.62
C LEU A 94 -14.21 14.51 15.64
N ALA A 95 -13.09 14.58 14.92
CA ALA A 95 -12.85 15.60 13.90
C ALA A 95 -13.88 15.54 12.76
N CYS A 96 -14.17 14.35 12.24
CA CYS A 96 -15.15 14.15 11.16
C CYS A 96 -16.60 14.44 11.59
N LEU A 97 -16.89 14.35 12.90
CA LEU A 97 -18.20 14.67 13.46
C LEU A 97 -18.44 16.15 13.76
N LEU A 98 -17.42 17.01 13.62
CA LEU A 98 -17.58 18.45 13.80
C LEU A 98 -18.27 19.09 12.59
N ASP A 99 -19.14 20.06 12.89
CA ASP A 99 -19.69 21.00 11.92
C ASP A 99 -19.37 22.43 12.41
N GLY A 100 -18.22 22.94 11.98
CA GLY A 100 -17.59 24.11 12.59
C GLY A 100 -17.25 23.86 14.07
N ASP A 101 -17.93 24.57 14.97
CA ASP A 101 -17.80 24.38 16.42
C ASP A 101 -18.90 23.48 17.01
N ALA A 102 -19.89 23.07 16.22
CA ALA A 102 -21.02 22.26 16.67
C ALA A 102 -20.72 20.76 16.56
N ILE A 103 -21.16 19.98 17.55
CA ILE A 103 -21.08 18.53 17.54
C ILE A 103 -22.27 17.91 18.25
N SER A 104 -22.83 16.82 17.71
CA SER A 104 -23.96 16.15 18.36
C SER A 104 -23.52 15.34 19.58
N VAL A 105 -24.38 15.31 20.59
CA VAL A 105 -24.21 14.47 21.78
C VAL A 105 -24.45 13.02 21.36
N CYS A 106 -23.41 12.19 21.50
CA CYS A 106 -23.42 10.82 21.01
C CYS A 106 -22.50 9.90 21.83
N ALA A 107 -22.72 8.60 21.67
CA ALA A 107 -21.78 7.56 22.07
C ALA A 107 -21.49 6.64 20.88
N ILE A 108 -20.23 6.29 20.68
CA ILE A 108 -19.75 5.42 19.60
C ILE A 108 -18.82 4.37 20.22
N GLU A 109 -18.98 3.10 19.86
CA GLU A 109 -18.00 2.03 20.06
C GLU A 109 -17.66 1.48 18.69
N ASP A 110 -16.37 1.43 18.34
CA ASP A 110 -15.91 1.17 16.99
C ASP A 110 -14.55 0.45 16.99
N ARG A 111 -14.29 -0.34 15.95
CA ARG A 111 -13.06 -1.13 15.79
C ARG A 111 -12.87 -1.59 14.34
N PRO A 112 -11.64 -1.80 13.87
CA PRO A 112 -11.43 -2.32 12.53
C PRO A 112 -11.82 -3.81 12.40
N ARG A 113 -12.12 -4.22 11.16
CA ARG A 113 -12.28 -5.62 10.76
C ARG A 113 -10.92 -6.30 10.55
N PHE A 114 -9.98 -5.60 9.91
CA PHE A 114 -8.62 -6.09 9.66
C PHE A 114 -7.57 -5.20 10.32
N GLY A 115 -6.47 -5.79 10.80
CA GLY A 115 -5.36 -5.06 11.43
C GLY A 115 -4.45 -4.34 10.42
N HIS A 116 -4.41 -4.80 9.16
CA HIS A 116 -3.68 -4.15 8.07
C HIS A 116 -4.62 -3.49 7.08
N ARG A 117 -4.45 -2.18 6.84
CA ARG A 117 -5.27 -1.38 5.92
C ARG A 117 -4.35 -0.42 5.17
N GLY A 118 -3.83 -0.89 4.04
CA GLY A 118 -2.67 -0.29 3.39
C GLY A 118 -2.94 0.40 2.05
N LEU A 119 -2.03 1.30 1.69
CA LEU A 119 -1.79 1.77 0.32
C LEU A 119 -0.31 1.57 0.00
N SER A 120 0.01 0.82 -1.05
CA SER A 120 1.31 0.86 -1.71
C SER A 120 1.36 2.02 -2.70
N LEU A 121 2.35 2.90 -2.54
CA LEU A 121 2.57 4.09 -3.35
C LEU A 121 3.94 4.03 -4.03
N ASP A 122 3.92 3.84 -5.34
CA ASP A 122 5.10 3.92 -6.20
C ASP A 122 5.55 5.38 -6.38
N CYS A 123 6.75 5.67 -5.90
CA CYS A 123 7.47 6.93 -6.14
C CYS A 123 8.71 6.74 -7.03
N ALA A 124 8.98 5.50 -7.44
CA ALA A 124 10.14 5.11 -8.24
C ALA A 124 9.90 5.40 -9.73
N ARG A 125 8.74 5.04 -10.31
CA ARG A 125 8.49 5.26 -11.75
C ARG A 125 8.22 6.74 -12.05
N HIS A 126 7.42 7.40 -11.22
CA HIS A 126 7.30 8.86 -11.16
C HIS A 126 7.45 9.35 -9.72
N PHE A 127 8.23 10.42 -9.53
CA PHE A 127 8.52 10.97 -8.21
C PHE A 127 7.41 11.93 -7.75
N PHE A 128 6.91 11.73 -6.52
CA PHE A 128 6.00 12.65 -5.84
C PHE A 128 6.70 13.33 -4.65
N PRO A 129 6.73 14.67 -4.56
CA PRO A 129 7.40 15.36 -3.44
C PRO A 129 6.84 14.96 -2.07
N ALA A 130 7.64 15.13 -1.01
CA ALA A 130 7.25 14.78 0.37
C ALA A 130 5.89 15.39 0.79
N ALA A 131 5.61 16.63 0.37
CA ALA A 131 4.34 17.30 0.65
C ALA A 131 3.12 16.57 0.03
N GLU A 132 3.28 15.98 -1.15
CA GLU A 132 2.21 15.17 -1.78
C GLU A 132 2.03 13.85 -1.03
N VAL A 133 3.13 13.21 -0.60
CA VAL A 133 3.06 11.99 0.23
C VAL A 133 2.36 12.26 1.57
N GLU A 134 2.69 13.38 2.24
CA GLU A 134 2.01 13.83 3.46
C GLU A 134 0.51 14.08 3.22
N LYS A 135 0.15 14.69 2.09
CA LYS A 135 -1.25 14.90 1.70
C LYS A 135 -2.01 13.58 1.55
N ILE A 136 -1.40 12.57 0.94
CA ILE A 136 -1.98 11.22 0.85
C ILE A 136 -2.12 10.58 2.24
N ILE A 137 -1.09 10.67 3.09
CA ILE A 137 -1.13 10.16 4.47
C ILE A 137 -2.27 10.79 5.28
N GLU A 138 -2.52 12.09 5.11
CA GLU A 138 -3.65 12.77 5.77
C GLU A 138 -4.98 12.11 5.38
N GLN A 139 -5.19 11.83 4.08
CA GLN A 139 -6.41 11.20 3.60
C GLN A 139 -6.54 9.74 4.02
N LEU A 140 -5.42 8.99 4.05
CA LEU A 140 -5.38 7.64 4.61
C LEU A 140 -5.85 7.64 6.06
N ALA A 141 -5.30 8.55 6.88
CA ALA A 141 -5.64 8.65 8.29
C ALA A 141 -7.09 9.06 8.53
N LEU A 142 -7.63 10.01 7.75
CA LEU A 142 -9.05 10.39 7.82
C LEU A 142 -9.98 9.20 7.49
N ALA A 143 -9.56 8.36 6.54
CA ALA A 143 -10.22 7.11 6.20
C ALA A 143 -9.84 5.93 7.12
N LYS A 144 -9.04 6.14 8.17
CA LYS A 144 -8.54 5.12 9.10
C LYS A 144 -7.76 3.97 8.46
N MET A 145 -7.17 4.22 7.29
CA MET A 145 -6.10 3.39 6.72
C MET A 145 -4.84 3.61 7.58
N ASN A 146 -4.10 2.55 7.88
CA ASN A 146 -3.06 2.59 8.90
C ASN A 146 -1.66 2.25 8.40
N THR A 147 -1.51 1.97 7.10
CA THR A 147 -0.21 1.65 6.50
C THR A 147 -0.03 2.41 5.19
N LEU A 148 1.12 3.07 5.04
CA LEU A 148 1.66 3.47 3.76
C LEU A 148 2.84 2.55 3.45
N HIS A 149 2.66 1.67 2.48
CA HIS A 149 3.75 0.94 1.86
C HIS A 149 4.40 1.89 0.83
N TRP A 150 5.64 2.27 1.06
CA TRP A 150 6.32 3.30 0.26
C TRP A 150 7.36 2.64 -0.66
N HIS A 151 7.01 2.51 -1.93
CA HIS A 151 7.87 1.93 -2.95
C HIS A 151 8.88 2.97 -3.46
N LEU A 152 10.13 2.80 -3.02
CA LEU A 152 11.18 3.83 -3.06
C LEU A 152 12.30 3.54 -4.06
N SER A 153 12.31 2.36 -4.68
CA SER A 153 13.31 2.00 -5.69
C SER A 153 12.75 1.04 -6.72
N ASP A 154 13.07 1.28 -7.98
CA ASP A 154 12.79 0.38 -9.09
C ASP A 154 13.80 0.58 -10.23
N ASP A 155 13.59 -0.03 -11.39
CA ASP A 155 14.43 0.09 -12.57
C ASP A 155 14.59 1.53 -13.08
N GLN A 156 13.55 2.37 -12.91
CA GLN A 156 13.49 3.74 -13.42
C GLN A 156 13.97 4.78 -12.39
N GLY A 157 14.20 4.39 -11.14
CA GLY A 157 14.81 5.30 -10.19
C GLY A 157 14.91 4.81 -8.75
N TRP A 158 15.94 5.31 -8.09
CA TRP A 158 16.18 5.22 -6.66
C TRP A 158 15.84 6.55 -5.98
N ARG A 159 15.00 6.53 -4.93
CA ARG A 159 14.40 7.74 -4.35
C ARG A 159 14.87 8.09 -2.95
N VAL A 160 15.90 7.42 -2.42
CA VAL A 160 16.39 7.65 -1.05
C VAL A 160 17.76 8.29 -1.06
N GLU A 161 17.98 9.38 -0.32
CA GLU A 161 19.33 9.87 -0.09
C GLU A 161 20.16 8.82 0.68
N SER A 162 21.23 8.34 0.06
CA SER A 162 22.25 7.51 0.71
C SER A 162 23.53 8.31 0.86
N ARG A 163 23.99 8.46 2.11
CA ARG A 163 25.25 9.12 2.43
C ARG A 163 26.43 8.19 2.21
N ARG A 164 26.21 6.87 2.29
CA ARG A 164 27.22 5.84 2.00
C ARG A 164 27.42 5.63 0.49
N PHE A 165 26.32 5.68 -0.27
CA PHE A 165 26.31 5.44 -1.72
C PHE A 165 25.63 6.60 -2.47
N PRO A 166 26.24 7.80 -2.54
CA PRO A 166 25.61 8.97 -3.17
C PRO A 166 25.23 8.76 -4.63
N ALA A 167 26.03 7.97 -5.35
CA ALA A 167 25.79 7.64 -6.76
C ALA A 167 24.38 7.07 -7.02
N LEU A 168 23.74 6.41 -6.05
CA LEU A 168 22.39 5.84 -6.23
C LEU A 168 21.35 6.92 -6.58
N HIS A 169 21.33 8.01 -5.81
CA HIS A 169 20.35 9.08 -5.99
C HIS A 169 20.84 10.13 -6.99
N GLU A 170 22.15 10.39 -7.07
CA GLU A 170 22.74 11.27 -8.10
C GLU A 170 22.49 10.76 -9.52
N THR A 171 22.50 9.43 -9.73
CA THR A 171 22.21 8.82 -11.04
C THR A 171 20.72 8.84 -11.38
N SER A 172 19.85 8.71 -10.37
CA SER A 172 18.39 8.56 -10.54
C SER A 172 17.61 9.88 -10.62
N GLY A 173 18.24 11.00 -10.26
CA GLY A 173 17.64 12.33 -10.33
C GLY A 173 16.86 12.71 -9.08
N ALA A 174 15.53 12.76 -9.12
CA ALA A 174 14.72 13.18 -7.97
C ALA A 174 14.73 12.13 -6.84
N TYR A 175 14.88 12.58 -5.60
CA TYR A 175 14.93 11.75 -4.39
C TYR A 175 14.44 12.51 -3.16
N TYR A 176 14.17 11.77 -2.08
CA TYR A 176 13.93 12.31 -0.73
C TYR A 176 15.23 12.33 0.07
N THR A 177 15.54 13.48 0.67
CA THR A 177 16.58 13.56 1.70
C THR A 177 16.23 12.70 2.92
N GLN A 178 17.23 12.28 3.69
CA GLN A 178 16.95 11.55 4.93
C GLN A 178 16.12 12.39 5.91
N GLU A 179 16.30 13.71 5.91
CA GLU A 179 15.52 14.65 6.70
C GLU A 179 14.05 14.70 6.26
N GLU A 180 13.77 14.73 4.96
CA GLU A 180 12.39 14.64 4.43
C GLU A 180 11.74 13.30 4.80
N ILE A 181 12.44 12.18 4.65
CA ILE A 181 11.93 10.86 5.05
C ILE A 181 11.56 10.86 6.54
N ARG A 182 12.44 11.37 7.41
CA ARG A 182 12.14 11.45 8.85
C ARG A 182 10.94 12.35 9.15
N ALA A 183 10.77 13.45 8.41
CA ALA A 183 9.62 14.33 8.54
C ALA A 183 8.31 13.61 8.15
N VAL A 184 8.30 12.92 7.01
CA VAL A 184 7.14 12.14 6.54
C VAL A 184 6.81 11.00 7.50
N VAL A 185 7.82 10.29 8.03
CA VAL A 185 7.65 9.26 9.06
C VAL A 185 6.99 9.81 10.31
N GLU A 186 7.44 10.96 10.83
CA GLU A 186 6.82 11.60 11.98
C GLU A 186 5.39 12.06 11.67
N PHE A 187 5.17 12.63 10.48
CA PHE A 187 3.86 13.06 10.00
C PHE A 187 2.85 11.91 9.95
N ALA A 188 3.27 10.73 9.48
CA ALA A 188 2.47 9.51 9.46
C ALA A 188 2.20 8.98 10.88
N ARG A 189 3.22 9.01 11.73
CA ARG A 189 3.14 8.49 13.10
C ARG A 189 2.12 9.23 13.97
N VAL A 190 2.06 10.57 13.89
CA VAL A 190 1.04 11.37 14.62
C VAL A 190 -0.39 11.13 14.10
N ARG A 191 -0.51 10.48 12.94
CA ARG A 191 -1.77 10.13 12.26
C ARG A 191 -2.14 8.65 12.37
N GLY A 192 -1.39 7.88 13.15
CA GLY A 192 -1.64 6.45 13.32
C GLY A 192 -1.28 5.60 12.09
N VAL A 193 -0.56 6.19 11.12
CA VAL A 193 -0.11 5.51 9.89
C VAL A 193 1.33 5.02 10.08
N GLU A 194 1.55 3.73 9.87
CA GLU A 194 2.88 3.13 9.76
C GLU A 194 3.42 3.33 8.34
N ILE A 195 4.72 3.58 8.21
CA ILE A 195 5.41 3.54 6.91
C ILE A 195 6.19 2.24 6.82
N VAL A 196 5.88 1.43 5.80
CA VAL A 196 6.65 0.24 5.42
C VAL A 196 7.46 0.60 4.18
N PRO A 197 8.78 0.81 4.28
CA PRO A 197 9.60 1.10 3.10
C PRO A 197 9.75 -0.16 2.25
N GLU A 198 9.80 0.01 0.93
CA GLU A 198 10.21 -1.03 -0.01
C GLU A 198 11.45 -0.62 -0.78
N ILE A 199 12.44 -1.51 -0.74
CA ILE A 199 13.55 -1.54 -1.67
C ILE A 199 13.48 -2.89 -2.37
N ASP A 200 13.08 -2.90 -3.64
CA ASP A 200 12.83 -4.13 -4.39
C ASP A 200 14.13 -4.87 -4.75
N LEU A 201 14.14 -6.18 -4.49
CA LEU A 201 15.29 -7.08 -4.62
C LEU A 201 14.83 -8.52 -4.91
N PRO A 202 15.53 -9.29 -5.77
CA PRO A 202 16.70 -8.94 -6.55
C PRO A 202 16.39 -8.38 -7.95
N GLY A 203 15.11 -8.40 -8.36
CA GLY A 203 14.58 -7.76 -9.57
C GLY A 203 14.41 -6.26 -9.37
N HIS A 204 13.93 -5.53 -10.39
CA HIS A 204 13.62 -4.10 -10.29
C HIS A 204 14.75 -3.21 -9.77
N VAL A 205 15.99 -3.51 -10.17
CA VAL A 205 17.21 -2.91 -9.58
C VAL A 205 18.07 -2.17 -10.60
N SER A 206 17.56 -1.90 -11.81
CA SER A 206 18.34 -1.20 -12.84
C SER A 206 18.83 0.18 -12.38
N ALA A 207 18.09 0.90 -11.53
CA ALA A 207 18.57 2.17 -10.98
C ALA A 207 19.77 2.01 -10.05
N ILE A 208 19.79 0.96 -9.22
CA ILE A 208 20.92 0.66 -8.35
C ILE A 208 22.12 0.21 -9.20
N LEU A 209 21.88 -0.67 -10.18
CA LEU A 209 22.94 -1.20 -11.04
C LEU A 209 23.45 -0.21 -12.08
N ALA A 210 22.70 0.84 -12.42
CA ALA A 210 23.19 1.95 -13.23
C ALA A 210 24.23 2.78 -12.46
N ALA A 211 24.03 2.96 -11.16
CA ALA A 211 24.98 3.64 -10.28
C ALA A 211 26.19 2.77 -9.94
N ASP A 212 25.99 1.46 -9.69
CA ASP A 212 27.08 0.53 -9.42
C ASP A 212 26.87 -0.84 -10.12
N PRO A 213 27.34 -0.97 -11.38
CA PRO A 213 27.08 -2.17 -12.18
C PRO A 213 27.80 -3.42 -11.69
N GLN A 214 28.78 -3.30 -10.78
CA GLN A 214 29.62 -4.41 -10.35
C GLN A 214 28.83 -5.50 -9.60
N TYR A 215 27.67 -5.16 -9.04
CA TYR A 215 26.79 -6.09 -8.33
C TYR A 215 25.84 -6.86 -9.26
N SER A 216 25.85 -6.58 -10.57
CA SER A 216 25.17 -7.40 -11.57
C SER A 216 25.98 -8.66 -11.91
N CYS A 217 25.35 -9.64 -12.56
CA CYS A 217 26.05 -10.85 -13.01
C CYS A 217 27.18 -10.56 -14.00
N SER A 218 26.98 -9.56 -14.86
CA SER A 218 27.91 -9.23 -15.95
C SER A 218 28.99 -8.22 -15.54
N GLY A 219 28.71 -7.37 -14.55
CA GLY A 219 29.57 -6.24 -14.18
C GLY A 219 29.65 -5.14 -15.25
N LYS A 220 28.86 -5.23 -16.33
CA LYS A 220 28.87 -4.26 -17.43
C LYS A 220 28.00 -3.05 -17.09
N PRO A 221 28.30 -1.87 -17.66
CA PRO A 221 27.45 -0.68 -17.50
C PRO A 221 25.97 -0.99 -17.76
N VAL A 222 25.11 -0.47 -16.88
CA VAL A 222 23.65 -0.57 -16.97
C VAL A 222 23.09 0.82 -17.21
N GLU A 223 22.12 0.94 -18.10
CA GLU A 223 21.38 2.18 -18.29
C GLU A 223 20.12 2.19 -17.42
N LEU A 224 19.75 3.37 -16.93
CA LEU A 224 18.49 3.56 -16.23
C LEU A 224 17.32 3.27 -17.18
N ALA A 225 16.34 2.49 -16.71
CA ALA A 225 15.13 2.24 -17.48
C ALA A 225 14.33 3.54 -17.69
N ARG A 226 13.67 3.64 -18.84
CA ARG A 226 12.87 4.84 -19.21
C ARG A 226 11.39 4.55 -19.41
N THR A 227 11.00 3.29 -19.28
CA THR A 227 9.62 2.82 -19.43
C THR A 227 9.32 1.81 -18.34
N GLY A 228 8.05 1.49 -18.14
CA GLY A 228 7.67 0.31 -17.37
C GLY A 228 8.12 -1.00 -18.05
N GLY A 229 7.76 -2.12 -17.44
CA GLY A 229 8.07 -3.47 -17.93
C GLY A 229 9.08 -4.20 -17.05
N ILE A 230 9.39 -5.44 -17.43
CA ILE A 230 10.25 -6.35 -16.67
C ILE A 230 11.63 -6.40 -17.31
N TYR A 231 12.66 -6.07 -16.54
CA TYR A 231 14.04 -6.03 -17.03
C TYR A 231 14.84 -7.26 -16.59
N PRO A 232 15.67 -7.86 -17.47
CA PRO A 232 16.44 -9.07 -17.14
C PRO A 232 17.66 -8.81 -16.23
N ILE A 233 18.01 -7.53 -16.05
CA ILE A 233 19.17 -7.11 -15.26
C ILE A 233 18.78 -7.11 -13.79
N ILE A 234 19.34 -8.07 -13.07
CA ILE A 234 19.07 -8.32 -11.64
C ILE A 234 20.38 -8.44 -10.86
N PHE A 235 20.30 -8.34 -9.53
CA PHE A 235 21.46 -8.55 -8.66
C PHE A 235 22.09 -9.93 -8.88
N CYS A 236 23.42 -10.01 -8.78
CA CYS A 236 24.12 -11.29 -8.76
C CYS A 236 23.99 -11.96 -7.39
N ALA A 237 23.20 -13.03 -7.30
CA ALA A 237 23.05 -13.84 -6.09
C ALA A 237 24.25 -14.75 -5.79
N GLY A 238 25.22 -14.84 -6.71
CA GLY A 238 26.39 -15.72 -6.56
C GLY A 238 27.57 -15.11 -5.81
N ARG A 239 27.61 -13.78 -5.65
CA ARG A 239 28.76 -13.03 -5.13
C ARG A 239 28.53 -12.56 -3.70
N GLU A 240 29.54 -12.70 -2.84
CA GLU A 240 29.45 -12.22 -1.46
C GLU A 240 29.49 -10.69 -1.38
N GLU A 241 30.15 -10.04 -2.34
CA GLU A 241 30.22 -8.59 -2.48
C GLU A 241 28.84 -7.95 -2.63
N THR A 242 27.90 -8.65 -3.31
CA THR A 242 26.50 -8.22 -3.39
C THR A 242 25.87 -8.14 -2.00
N TYR A 243 26.07 -9.16 -1.17
CA TYR A 243 25.46 -9.20 0.17
C TYR A 243 26.13 -8.21 1.13
N ALA A 244 27.44 -7.99 1.02
CA ALA A 244 28.14 -6.97 1.79
C ALA A 244 27.62 -5.56 1.45
N PHE A 245 27.42 -5.27 0.17
CA PHE A 245 26.80 -4.02 -0.28
C PHE A 245 25.37 -3.87 0.26
N LEU A 246 24.53 -4.90 0.11
CA LEU A 246 23.15 -4.87 0.61
C LEU A 246 23.10 -4.71 2.13
N GLU A 247 24.04 -5.29 2.86
CA GLU A 247 24.14 -5.10 4.30
C GLU A 247 24.36 -3.63 4.67
N GLU A 248 25.32 -2.96 4.04
CA GLU A 248 25.59 -1.54 4.31
C GLU A 248 24.45 -0.62 3.84
N LEU A 249 23.83 -0.93 2.70
CA LEU A 249 22.72 -0.17 2.15
C LEU A 249 21.48 -0.28 3.02
N LEU A 250 21.06 -1.50 3.36
CA LEU A 250 19.86 -1.74 4.15
C LEU A 250 20.05 -1.30 5.61
N ASP A 251 21.28 -1.30 6.13
CA ASP A 251 21.59 -0.68 7.42
C ASP A 251 21.27 0.81 7.45
N GLU A 252 21.67 1.54 6.41
CA GLU A 252 21.37 2.97 6.30
C GLU A 252 19.87 3.20 6.11
N VAL A 253 19.26 2.56 5.11
CA VAL A 253 17.85 2.82 4.75
C VAL A 253 16.90 2.38 5.87
N ALA A 254 17.07 1.18 6.42
CA ALA A 254 16.17 0.67 7.47
C ALA A 254 16.23 1.49 8.76
N SER A 255 17.32 2.22 9.01
CA SER A 255 17.44 3.12 10.18
C SER A 255 16.54 4.36 10.10
N LEU A 256 16.09 4.73 8.89
CA LEU A 256 15.20 5.87 8.68
C LEU A 256 13.75 5.57 9.08
N PHE A 257 13.39 4.30 9.15
CA PHE A 257 12.02 3.84 9.37
C PHE A 257 11.94 3.09 10.71
N PRO A 258 11.19 3.57 11.71
CA PRO A 258 11.13 2.94 13.03
C PRO A 258 10.27 1.66 13.08
N GLY A 259 9.39 1.45 12.09
CA GLY A 259 8.53 0.26 12.01
C GLY A 259 9.32 -1.05 11.90
N ASP A 260 8.75 -2.16 12.34
CA ASP A 260 9.43 -3.45 12.34
C ASP A 260 9.30 -4.20 11.00
N ARG A 261 8.57 -3.65 10.02
CA ARG A 261 8.43 -4.21 8.67
C ARG A 261 9.32 -3.49 7.67
N PHE A 262 9.83 -4.24 6.71
CA PHE A 262 10.59 -3.74 5.56
C PHE A 262 10.26 -4.63 4.36
N HIS A 263 9.70 -4.06 3.29
CA HIS A 263 9.38 -4.81 2.09
C HIS A 263 10.63 -4.94 1.22
N ILE A 264 10.92 -6.15 0.74
CA ILE A 264 12.10 -6.42 -0.10
C ILE A 264 11.72 -6.76 -1.54
N GLY A 265 10.44 -6.57 -1.89
CA GLY A 265 9.88 -6.90 -3.19
C GLY A 265 9.97 -8.38 -3.49
N GLY A 266 10.74 -8.71 -4.54
CA GLY A 266 11.00 -10.09 -4.96
C GLY A 266 10.05 -10.62 -6.03
N ASP A 267 9.26 -9.73 -6.62
CA ASP A 267 8.46 -9.94 -7.81
C ASP A 267 9.31 -9.94 -9.08
N GLU A 268 8.74 -10.53 -10.13
CA GLU A 268 9.17 -10.43 -11.52
C GLU A 268 10.68 -10.61 -11.83
N ALA A 269 11.48 -11.26 -10.96
CA ALA A 269 12.93 -11.40 -11.12
C ALA A 269 13.32 -12.45 -12.19
N PRO A 270 13.76 -12.05 -13.41
CA PRO A 270 13.95 -13.01 -14.50
C PRO A 270 15.24 -13.81 -14.33
N LYS A 271 15.13 -15.15 -14.37
CA LYS A 271 16.27 -16.05 -14.08
C LYS A 271 17.30 -16.17 -15.20
N ALA A 272 17.11 -15.49 -16.33
CA ALA A 272 17.92 -15.67 -17.54
C ALA A 272 19.40 -15.33 -17.34
N GLU A 273 19.71 -14.30 -16.53
CA GLU A 273 21.09 -13.91 -16.24
C GLU A 273 21.76 -14.87 -15.25
N TRP A 274 21.03 -15.35 -14.23
CA TRP A 274 21.56 -16.32 -13.28
C TRP A 274 21.91 -17.67 -13.92
N LYS A 275 21.13 -18.12 -14.92
CA LYS A 275 21.41 -19.33 -15.71
C LYS A 275 22.77 -19.29 -16.41
N LYS A 276 23.19 -18.11 -16.85
CA LYS A 276 24.45 -17.89 -17.59
C LYS A 276 25.61 -17.50 -16.66
N CYS A 277 25.32 -17.01 -15.46
CA CYS A 277 26.30 -16.44 -14.56
C CYS A 277 27.14 -17.54 -13.86
N PRO A 278 28.46 -17.60 -14.06
CA PRO A 278 29.30 -18.62 -13.43
C PRO A 278 29.30 -18.54 -11.91
N TYR A 279 29.14 -17.35 -11.33
CA TYR A 279 29.06 -17.14 -9.89
C TYR A 279 27.74 -17.69 -9.31
N CYS A 280 26.60 -17.39 -9.93
CA CYS A 280 25.30 -17.92 -9.51
C CYS A 280 25.28 -19.45 -9.61
N GLN A 281 25.77 -19.99 -10.73
CA GLN A 281 25.85 -21.44 -10.93
C GLN A 281 26.81 -22.11 -9.93
N ALA A 282 27.91 -21.44 -9.56
CA ALA A 282 28.81 -21.93 -8.50
C ALA A 282 28.11 -21.95 -7.14
N ARG A 283 27.39 -20.88 -6.78
CA ARG A 283 26.62 -20.79 -5.54
C ARG A 283 25.56 -21.88 -5.43
N MET A 284 24.83 -22.14 -6.52
CA MET A 284 23.84 -23.22 -6.55
C MET A 284 24.49 -24.58 -6.27
N ARG A 285 25.64 -24.88 -6.87
CA ARG A 285 26.38 -26.12 -6.60
C ARG A 285 26.88 -26.21 -5.16
N GLU A 286 27.40 -25.11 -4.62
CA GLU A 286 27.90 -25.04 -3.24
C GLU A 286 26.79 -25.30 -2.21
N MET A 287 25.63 -24.68 -2.43
CA MET A 287 24.50 -24.72 -1.50
C MET A 287 23.52 -25.87 -1.78
N GLY A 288 23.75 -26.66 -2.85
CA GLY A 288 22.89 -27.76 -3.26
C GLY A 288 21.49 -27.31 -3.73
N LEU A 289 21.40 -26.14 -4.37
CA LEU A 289 20.14 -25.57 -4.86
C LEU A 289 19.74 -26.21 -6.19
N ALA A 290 18.46 -26.55 -6.33
CA ALA A 290 17.95 -27.30 -7.48
C ALA A 290 17.92 -26.47 -8.77
N ASP A 291 17.53 -25.20 -8.67
CA ASP A 291 17.34 -24.29 -9.79
C ASP A 291 17.48 -22.83 -9.35
N GLU A 292 17.26 -21.90 -10.29
CA GLU A 292 17.34 -20.47 -10.02
C GLU A 292 16.20 -19.92 -9.16
N GLU A 293 15.08 -20.63 -8.99
CA GLU A 293 14.04 -20.25 -8.03
C GLU A 293 14.54 -20.51 -6.60
N GLU A 294 15.15 -21.67 -6.35
CA GLU A 294 15.85 -21.92 -5.07
C GLU A 294 17.01 -20.94 -4.84
N LEU A 295 17.67 -20.46 -5.90
CA LEU A 295 18.65 -19.37 -5.77
C LEU A 295 18.02 -18.05 -5.34
N GLN A 296 16.80 -17.74 -5.82
CA GLN A 296 16.06 -16.57 -5.33
C GLN A 296 15.68 -16.74 -3.87
N GLY A 297 15.18 -17.90 -3.46
CA GLY A 297 14.87 -18.14 -2.05
C GLY A 297 16.11 -18.06 -1.15
N TYR A 298 17.27 -18.51 -1.63
CA TYR A 298 18.56 -18.30 -0.95
C TYR A 298 18.89 -16.80 -0.82
N PHE A 299 18.73 -16.02 -1.89
CA PHE A 299 18.96 -14.58 -1.88
C PHE A 299 18.02 -13.87 -0.90
N SER A 300 16.71 -14.12 -0.98
CA SER A 300 15.71 -13.55 -0.07
C SER A 300 15.98 -13.95 1.38
N ALA A 301 16.43 -15.18 1.65
CA ALA A 301 16.80 -15.59 3.00
C ALA A 301 18.00 -14.81 3.56
N ARG A 302 19.03 -14.57 2.74
CA ARG A 302 20.19 -13.75 3.13
C ARG A 302 19.77 -12.30 3.43
N VAL A 303 18.92 -11.70 2.60
CA VAL A 303 18.43 -10.32 2.80
C VAL A 303 17.53 -10.23 4.02
N ALA A 304 16.62 -11.19 4.21
CA ALA A 304 15.77 -11.26 5.40
C ALA A 304 16.60 -11.37 6.68
N GLU A 305 17.70 -12.12 6.67
CA GLU A 305 18.61 -12.20 7.82
C GLU A 305 19.33 -10.87 8.10
N ILE A 306 19.79 -10.15 7.07
CA ILE A 306 20.36 -8.80 7.18
C ILE A 306 19.38 -7.84 7.87
N LEU A 307 18.10 -7.93 7.52
CA LEU A 307 17.03 -7.14 8.12
C LEU A 307 16.69 -7.61 9.55
N ARG A 308 16.65 -8.92 9.78
CA ARG A 308 16.32 -9.53 11.08
C ARG A 308 17.30 -9.11 12.17
N VAL A 309 18.61 -9.09 11.89
CA VAL A 309 19.62 -8.63 12.86
C VAL A 309 19.47 -7.13 13.21
N ARG A 310 18.74 -6.37 12.38
CA ARG A 310 18.39 -4.95 12.59
C ARG A 310 16.99 -4.75 13.18
N GLY A 311 16.35 -5.83 13.64
CA GLY A 311 15.02 -5.79 14.23
C GLY A 311 13.89 -5.57 13.22
N LYS A 312 14.13 -5.85 11.94
CA LYS A 312 13.12 -5.79 10.88
C LYS A 312 12.64 -7.18 10.49
N ARG A 313 11.40 -7.27 10.04
CA ARG A 313 10.74 -8.44 9.45
C ARG A 313 10.52 -8.16 7.98
N ALA A 314 11.00 -9.05 7.12
CA ALA A 314 10.85 -8.92 5.69
C ALA A 314 9.40 -9.21 5.25
N VAL A 315 8.90 -8.36 4.36
CA VAL A 315 7.66 -8.57 3.59
C VAL A 315 8.06 -8.75 2.12
N CYS A 316 7.40 -9.68 1.41
CA CYS A 316 7.71 -9.96 0.02
C CYS A 316 6.45 -10.16 -0.82
N TRP A 317 6.55 -9.92 -2.13
CA TRP A 317 5.55 -10.37 -3.10
C TRP A 317 5.51 -11.90 -3.20
N ASN A 318 4.39 -12.43 -3.69
CA ASN A 318 4.07 -13.86 -3.59
C ASN A 318 4.86 -14.78 -4.54
N GLU A 319 5.68 -14.26 -5.44
CA GLU A 319 6.67 -15.01 -6.24
C GLU A 319 7.70 -15.71 -5.37
N THR A 320 8.07 -15.09 -4.24
CA THR A 320 9.02 -15.68 -3.28
C THR A 320 8.55 -17.04 -2.75
N LEU A 321 7.26 -17.36 -2.85
CA LEU A 321 6.69 -18.66 -2.48
C LEU A 321 7.10 -19.80 -3.41
N LEU A 322 7.59 -19.51 -4.62
CA LEU A 322 8.09 -20.51 -5.58
C LEU A 322 9.31 -21.25 -5.06
N ALA A 323 10.15 -20.59 -4.25
CA ALA A 323 11.31 -21.21 -3.63
C ALA A 323 10.93 -21.96 -2.35
N ALA A 324 11.27 -23.25 -2.26
CA ALA A 324 11.02 -24.08 -1.09
C ALA A 324 11.96 -23.76 0.08
N ASN A 325 13.18 -23.29 -0.20
CA ASN A 325 14.18 -22.92 0.81
C ASN A 325 14.01 -21.51 1.42
N ARG A 326 12.97 -20.75 1.03
CA ARG A 326 12.66 -19.44 1.60
C ARG A 326 12.49 -19.48 3.14
N PRO A 327 12.70 -18.35 3.85
CA PRO A 327 12.37 -18.27 5.27
C PRO A 327 10.88 -18.52 5.53
N ARG A 328 10.56 -19.23 6.61
CA ARG A 328 9.19 -19.65 6.93
C ARG A 328 8.33 -18.55 7.55
N ASP A 329 8.97 -17.51 8.06
CA ASP A 329 8.39 -16.39 8.79
C ASP A 329 8.23 -15.12 7.94
N LEU A 330 8.52 -15.19 6.63
CA LEU A 330 8.23 -14.09 5.70
C LEU A 330 6.75 -13.71 5.73
N GLU A 331 6.44 -12.43 5.77
CA GLU A 331 5.09 -11.93 5.50
C GLU A 331 4.92 -11.80 3.98
N ILE A 332 3.81 -12.30 3.43
CA ILE A 332 3.61 -12.33 1.97
C ILE A 332 2.50 -11.38 1.55
N GLN A 333 2.80 -10.46 0.64
CA GLN A 333 1.81 -9.64 -0.03
C GLN A 333 1.37 -10.34 -1.32
N TYR A 334 0.10 -10.73 -1.37
CA TYR A 334 -0.47 -11.48 -2.49
C TYR A 334 -1.05 -10.52 -3.52
N TRP A 335 -0.35 -10.36 -4.64
CA TRP A 335 -0.73 -9.45 -5.71
C TRP A 335 -1.16 -10.17 -6.98
N THR A 336 -0.54 -11.32 -7.31
CA THR A 336 -0.81 -12.04 -8.55
C THR A 336 -1.38 -13.45 -8.30
N PRO A 337 -2.48 -13.83 -8.97
CA PRO A 337 -3.04 -15.18 -8.90
C PRO A 337 -2.24 -16.23 -9.68
N MET A 338 -1.15 -15.84 -10.35
CA MET A 338 -0.27 -16.76 -11.07
C MET A 338 0.35 -17.84 -10.18
N HIS A 339 0.53 -17.54 -8.88
CA HIS A 339 1.10 -18.49 -7.91
C HIS A 339 0.08 -18.92 -6.85
N ARG A 340 -1.21 -18.94 -7.23
CA ARG A 340 -2.35 -19.28 -6.35
C ARG A 340 -2.20 -20.60 -5.59
N GLU A 341 -1.60 -21.62 -6.20
CA GLU A 341 -1.38 -22.90 -5.53
C GLU A 341 -0.31 -22.79 -4.43
N SER A 342 0.82 -22.12 -4.69
CA SER A 342 1.84 -21.85 -3.68
C SER A 342 1.27 -21.01 -2.53
N MET A 343 0.44 -20.02 -2.86
CA MET A 343 -0.28 -19.20 -1.88
C MET A 343 -1.26 -20.03 -1.04
N ARG A 344 -2.04 -20.93 -1.66
CA ARG A 344 -2.96 -21.82 -0.94
C ARG A 344 -2.21 -22.65 0.11
N HIS A 345 -1.13 -23.31 -0.27
CA HIS A 345 -0.33 -24.13 0.65
C HIS A 345 0.33 -23.28 1.75
N TYR A 346 0.70 -22.03 1.45
CA TYR A 346 1.25 -21.11 2.43
C TYR A 346 0.20 -20.72 3.49
N ILE A 347 -1.02 -20.40 3.06
CA ILE A 347 -2.16 -20.11 3.95
C ILE A 347 -2.51 -21.33 4.81
N GLU A 348 -2.58 -22.53 4.23
CA GLU A 348 -2.88 -23.78 4.95
C GLU A 348 -1.87 -24.09 6.07
N ARG A 349 -0.64 -23.57 5.95
CA ARG A 349 0.42 -23.69 6.96
C ARG A 349 0.42 -22.57 7.99
N GLY A 350 -0.57 -21.66 7.95
CA GLY A 350 -0.71 -20.54 8.88
C GLY A 350 0.19 -19.34 8.55
N GLY A 351 0.62 -19.21 7.30
CA GLY A 351 1.43 -18.08 6.83
C GLY A 351 0.74 -16.73 7.04
N ARG A 352 1.51 -15.69 7.36
CA ARG A 352 1.05 -14.30 7.45
C ARG A 352 0.99 -13.68 6.06
N TRP A 353 -0.12 -13.03 5.73
CA TRP A 353 -0.28 -12.43 4.40
C TRP A 353 -1.19 -11.21 4.36
N ILE A 354 -1.00 -10.41 3.31
CA ILE A 354 -1.77 -9.22 2.96
C ILE A 354 -2.42 -9.47 1.60
N ASP A 355 -3.70 -9.13 1.46
CA ASP A 355 -4.42 -9.20 0.19
C ASP A 355 -4.23 -7.91 -0.62
N SER A 356 -3.63 -8.03 -1.80
CA SER A 356 -3.40 -6.94 -2.76
C SER A 356 -3.68 -7.39 -4.19
N ASP A 357 -4.64 -8.31 -4.39
CA ASP A 357 -4.94 -8.91 -5.69
C ASP A 357 -5.11 -7.84 -6.78
N MET A 358 -4.22 -7.88 -7.77
CA MET A 358 -4.19 -6.94 -8.90
C MET A 358 -5.53 -6.84 -9.61
N LEU A 359 -6.31 -7.92 -9.61
CA LEU A 359 -7.60 -7.96 -10.27
C LEU A 359 -8.66 -7.09 -9.58
N ASP A 360 -8.43 -6.65 -8.34
CA ASP A 360 -9.39 -5.87 -7.55
C ASP A 360 -8.80 -4.59 -6.94
N LEU A 361 -7.53 -4.59 -6.55
CA LEU A 361 -6.94 -3.60 -5.65
C LEU A 361 -5.80 -2.76 -6.27
N TYR A 362 -5.55 -2.91 -7.58
CA TYR A 362 -4.62 -2.04 -8.31
C TYR A 362 -5.33 -0.77 -8.79
N PHE A 363 -4.81 0.39 -8.38
CA PHE A 363 -5.38 1.72 -8.60
C PHE A 363 -4.70 2.47 -9.74
N ASP A 364 -3.59 1.97 -10.28
CA ASP A 364 -3.08 2.39 -11.58
C ASP A 364 -4.05 2.02 -12.72
N TYR A 365 -4.77 0.89 -12.56
CA TYR A 365 -5.89 0.51 -13.41
C TYR A 365 -7.02 1.55 -13.37
N PRO A 366 -7.62 1.85 -14.53
CA PRO A 366 -8.68 2.85 -14.61
C PRO A 366 -9.97 2.43 -13.90
N TYR A 367 -10.84 3.41 -13.60
CA TYR A 367 -12.15 3.15 -12.99
C TYR A 367 -13.04 2.28 -13.88
N SER A 368 -12.83 2.29 -15.19
CA SER A 368 -13.47 1.33 -16.10
C SER A 368 -13.13 -0.14 -15.78
N MET A 369 -11.98 -0.44 -15.18
CA MET A 369 -11.53 -1.79 -14.82
C MET A 369 -11.66 -2.08 -13.31
N SER A 370 -11.37 -1.09 -12.48
CA SER A 370 -11.44 -1.15 -11.01
C SER A 370 -12.31 -0.01 -10.47
N PRO A 371 -13.64 -0.04 -10.69
CA PRO A 371 -14.57 0.99 -10.21
C PRO A 371 -14.74 0.96 -8.68
N VAL A 372 -15.34 2.02 -8.13
CA VAL A 372 -15.56 2.18 -6.68
C VAL A 372 -16.37 1.02 -6.11
N ARG A 373 -17.44 0.57 -6.77
CA ARG A 373 -18.24 -0.59 -6.31
C ARG A 373 -17.41 -1.86 -6.22
N LYS A 374 -16.53 -2.10 -7.20
CA LYS A 374 -15.70 -3.32 -7.22
C LYS A 374 -14.73 -3.34 -6.03
N VAL A 375 -14.09 -2.21 -5.72
CA VAL A 375 -13.22 -2.08 -4.55
C VAL A 375 -14.02 -2.21 -3.25
N TYR A 376 -15.20 -1.58 -3.18
CA TYR A 376 -16.10 -1.68 -2.03
C TYR A 376 -16.50 -3.13 -1.73
N GLU A 377 -16.77 -3.92 -2.77
CA GLU A 377 -17.22 -5.31 -2.69
C GLU A 377 -16.07 -6.34 -2.79
N ALA A 378 -14.81 -5.88 -2.80
CA ALA A 378 -13.65 -6.76 -2.94
C ALA A 378 -13.58 -7.79 -1.81
N VAL A 379 -13.12 -8.99 -2.14
CA VAL A 379 -13.01 -10.12 -1.22
C VAL A 379 -11.63 -10.73 -1.43
N PRO A 380 -10.83 -10.95 -0.36
CA PRO A 380 -9.58 -11.69 -0.45
C PRO A 380 -9.80 -13.08 -1.05
N ARG A 381 -9.28 -13.32 -2.24
CA ARG A 381 -9.49 -14.57 -3.00
C ARG A 381 -8.17 -15.24 -3.34
N VAL A 382 -8.06 -16.52 -3.00
CA VAL A 382 -6.91 -17.35 -3.41
C VAL A 382 -7.43 -18.65 -3.99
N ALA A 383 -7.00 -18.97 -5.22
CA ALA A 383 -7.47 -20.12 -5.98
C ALA A 383 -9.01 -20.18 -6.13
N GLY A 384 -9.64 -19.02 -6.31
CA GLY A 384 -11.09 -18.89 -6.49
C GLY A 384 -11.93 -18.97 -5.21
N GLU A 385 -11.33 -19.30 -4.07
CA GLU A 385 -12.00 -19.40 -2.77
C GLU A 385 -11.94 -18.07 -2.00
N ASP A 386 -13.02 -17.74 -1.28
CA ASP A 386 -13.03 -16.63 -0.32
C ASP A 386 -12.14 -17.00 0.89
N ARG A 387 -11.12 -16.17 1.13
CA ARG A 387 -10.14 -16.33 2.21
C ARG A 387 -10.25 -15.22 3.26
N SER A 388 -11.35 -14.47 3.29
CA SER A 388 -11.59 -13.39 4.27
C SER A 388 -11.48 -13.83 5.74
N ALA A 389 -11.72 -15.10 6.02
CA ALA A 389 -11.64 -15.70 7.35
C ALA A 389 -10.44 -16.66 7.52
N ALA A 390 -9.53 -16.71 6.54
CA ALA A 390 -8.37 -17.57 6.60
C ALA A 390 -7.42 -17.12 7.73
N PRO A 391 -6.79 -18.06 8.46
CA PRO A 391 -5.79 -17.70 9.45
C PRO A 391 -4.62 -16.98 8.77
N GLY A 392 -4.01 -16.03 9.49
CA GLY A 392 -2.84 -15.30 9.02
C GLY A 392 -3.13 -14.17 8.02
N LEU A 393 -4.37 -14.00 7.54
CA LEU A 393 -4.76 -12.81 6.79
C LEU A 393 -4.70 -11.59 7.72
N LEU A 394 -3.78 -10.67 7.45
CA LEU A 394 -3.60 -9.45 8.23
C LEU A 394 -4.60 -8.36 7.83
N GLY A 395 -4.94 -8.33 6.53
CA GLY A 395 -5.87 -7.39 5.97
C GLY A 395 -5.63 -7.15 4.49
N MET A 396 -5.99 -5.96 4.02
CA MET A 396 -6.03 -5.64 2.60
C MET A 396 -5.21 -4.38 2.32
N GLU A 397 -4.60 -4.31 1.15
CA GLU A 397 -3.81 -3.17 0.69
C GLU A 397 -4.02 -2.93 -0.81
N CYS A 398 -4.34 -1.68 -1.18
CA CYS A 398 -4.35 -1.29 -2.58
C CYS A 398 -2.96 -0.86 -3.04
N ALA A 399 -2.64 -1.07 -4.31
CA ALA A 399 -1.37 -0.65 -4.89
C ALA A 399 -1.61 0.38 -5.99
N LEU A 400 -0.77 1.42 -6.04
CA LEU A 400 -0.74 2.37 -7.15
C LEU A 400 0.68 2.40 -7.71
N TRP A 401 0.83 1.78 -8.87
CA TRP A 401 2.01 1.84 -9.71
C TRP A 401 1.96 3.06 -10.62
N SER A 402 3.09 3.73 -10.83
CA SER A 402 3.11 5.11 -11.31
C SER A 402 3.56 5.25 -12.76
N GLU A 403 3.67 4.19 -13.56
CA GLU A 403 4.11 4.23 -14.98
C GLU A 403 3.33 5.23 -15.84
N HIS A 404 2.05 5.42 -15.52
CA HIS A 404 1.14 6.31 -16.26
C HIS A 404 0.53 7.41 -15.36
N ILE A 405 1.22 7.75 -14.27
CA ILE A 405 0.79 8.72 -13.26
C ILE A 405 1.85 9.83 -13.14
N PRO A 406 1.92 10.76 -14.11
CA PRO A 406 3.05 11.68 -14.23
C PRO A 406 3.03 12.84 -13.22
N ASP A 407 1.90 13.09 -12.56
CA ASP A 407 1.70 14.24 -11.71
C ASP A 407 0.72 13.98 -10.54
N ALA A 408 0.73 14.88 -9.56
CA ALA A 408 -0.09 14.80 -8.36
C ALA A 408 -1.59 14.79 -8.65
N ARG A 409 -2.03 15.50 -9.70
CA ARG A 409 -3.45 15.49 -10.10
C ARG A 409 -3.87 14.10 -10.53
N ARG A 410 -3.10 13.46 -11.40
CA ARG A 410 -3.40 12.10 -11.87
C ARG A 410 -3.33 11.09 -10.73
N LEU A 411 -2.38 11.27 -9.81
CA LEU A 411 -2.26 10.46 -8.58
C LEU A 411 -3.56 10.53 -7.76
N GLU A 412 -4.02 11.73 -7.44
CA GLU A 412 -5.23 11.94 -6.64
C GLU A 412 -6.50 11.44 -7.37
N GLU A 413 -6.63 11.69 -8.67
CA GLU A 413 -7.72 11.15 -9.49
C GLU A 413 -7.78 9.61 -9.41
N ARG A 414 -6.62 8.93 -9.46
CA ARG A 414 -6.57 7.47 -9.31
C ARG A 414 -6.92 7.01 -7.90
N LEU A 415 -6.38 7.66 -6.87
CA LEU A 415 -6.59 7.23 -5.49
C LEU A 415 -8.02 7.45 -5.01
N PHE A 416 -8.59 8.63 -5.29
CA PHE A 416 -9.82 9.06 -4.65
C PHE A 416 -11.04 9.03 -5.59
N PRO A 417 -12.15 8.38 -5.17
CA PRO A 417 -12.45 7.92 -3.82
C PRO A 417 -12.26 6.41 -3.55
N ARG A 418 -11.48 5.69 -4.36
CA ARG A 418 -11.29 4.23 -4.18
C ARG A 418 -10.61 3.89 -2.86
N VAL A 419 -9.73 4.75 -2.35
CA VAL A 419 -9.16 4.62 -0.99
C VAL A 419 -10.26 4.58 0.08
N GLN A 420 -11.31 5.40 -0.05
CA GLN A 420 -12.43 5.42 0.91
C GLN A 420 -13.31 4.17 0.79
N ALA A 421 -13.47 3.62 -0.42
CA ALA A 421 -14.16 2.34 -0.62
C ALA A 421 -13.39 1.18 0.02
N MET A 422 -12.07 1.16 -0.16
CA MET A 422 -11.18 0.19 0.46
C MET A 422 -11.20 0.31 1.99
N ALA A 423 -11.14 1.54 2.50
CA ALA A 423 -11.21 1.81 3.93
C ALA A 423 -12.52 1.28 4.56
N GLU A 424 -13.66 1.46 3.90
CA GLU A 424 -14.92 0.93 4.42
C GLU A 424 -14.98 -0.61 4.40
N ASN A 425 -14.48 -1.23 3.32
CA ASN A 425 -14.38 -2.69 3.25
C ASN A 425 -13.48 -3.23 4.38
N ALA A 426 -12.31 -2.63 4.56
CA ALA A 426 -11.31 -3.13 5.50
C ALA A 426 -11.59 -2.75 6.97
N TRP A 427 -12.49 -1.78 7.21
CA TRP A 427 -12.91 -1.37 8.55
C TRP A 427 -14.23 -2.01 8.98
N SER A 428 -15.32 -1.82 8.22
CA SER A 428 -16.67 -2.29 8.59
C SER A 428 -17.20 -3.41 7.71
N GLY A 429 -16.51 -3.71 6.61
CA GLY A 429 -17.02 -4.60 5.56
C GLY A 429 -18.04 -3.90 4.66
N PRO A 430 -18.30 -4.48 3.47
CA PRO A 430 -19.35 -4.00 2.58
C PRO A 430 -20.74 -4.13 3.24
N GLY A 431 -21.65 -3.25 2.86
CA GLY A 431 -23.06 -3.28 3.21
C GLY A 431 -23.90 -2.73 2.06
N ASP A 432 -24.82 -1.81 2.34
CA ASP A 432 -25.58 -1.14 1.29
C ASP A 432 -24.70 -0.12 0.54
N TYR A 433 -24.45 -0.37 -0.74
CA TYR A 433 -23.64 0.50 -1.59
C TYR A 433 -24.26 1.89 -1.83
N ALA A 434 -25.60 1.98 -1.86
CA ALA A 434 -26.28 3.26 -2.02
C ALA A 434 -26.11 4.12 -0.76
N ASP A 435 -26.16 3.52 0.43
CA ASP A 435 -25.81 4.19 1.69
C ASP A 435 -24.35 4.66 1.67
N PHE A 436 -23.43 3.77 1.31
CA PHE A 436 -22.00 4.10 1.22
C PHE A 436 -21.74 5.30 0.30
N THR A 437 -22.24 5.27 -0.93
CA THR A 437 -22.01 6.36 -1.89
C THR A 437 -22.63 7.68 -1.44
N ALA A 438 -23.82 7.65 -0.83
CA ALA A 438 -24.42 8.86 -0.26
C ALA A 438 -23.61 9.42 0.93
N ARG A 439 -23.02 8.56 1.78
CA ARG A 439 -22.12 9.01 2.85
C ARG A 439 -20.81 9.54 2.31
N LEU A 440 -20.25 8.88 1.31
CA LEU A 440 -19.01 9.25 0.66
C LEU A 440 -19.10 10.63 -0.01
N GLU A 441 -20.21 10.94 -0.70
CA GLU A 441 -20.42 12.28 -1.27
C GLU A 441 -20.39 13.37 -0.20
N ARG A 442 -21.07 13.16 0.94
CA ARG A 442 -21.07 14.11 2.06
C ARG A 442 -19.70 14.21 2.74
N TYR A 443 -19.01 13.08 2.88
CA TYR A 443 -17.65 13.01 3.41
C TYR A 443 -16.70 13.87 2.57
N LEU A 444 -16.67 13.67 1.25
CA LEU A 444 -15.76 14.39 0.33
C LEU A 444 -16.10 15.88 0.17
N GLN A 445 -17.34 16.30 0.46
CA GLN A 445 -17.72 17.72 0.51
C GLN A 445 -17.23 18.43 1.79
N GLY A 446 -16.76 17.67 2.79
CA GLY A 446 -16.27 18.21 4.05
C GLY A 446 -14.97 19.00 3.90
N PRO A 447 -14.70 19.95 4.82
CA PRO A 447 -13.51 20.82 4.73
C PRO A 447 -12.18 20.07 4.84
N LEU A 448 -12.17 18.86 5.43
CA LEU A 448 -10.98 18.01 5.54
C LEU A 448 -10.54 17.38 4.20
N HIS A 449 -11.35 17.56 3.15
CA HIS A 449 -11.12 17.02 1.81
C HIS A 449 -11.11 18.14 0.74
N ALA A 450 -11.12 19.40 1.15
CA ALA A 450 -11.22 20.54 0.22
C ALA A 450 -10.01 20.65 -0.73
N ASP A 451 -8.85 20.15 -0.30
CA ASP A 451 -7.60 20.28 -1.04
C ASP A 451 -7.29 19.07 -1.93
N ILE A 452 -8.17 18.05 -2.00
CA ILE A 452 -7.94 16.87 -2.84
C ILE A 452 -8.79 16.90 -4.12
N ILE A 453 -8.21 16.35 -5.19
CA ILE A 453 -8.88 16.06 -6.44
C ILE A 453 -9.45 14.64 -6.33
N THR A 454 -10.71 14.49 -6.72
CA THR A 454 -11.37 13.19 -6.74
C THR A 454 -11.89 12.91 -8.13
N THR A 455 -11.94 11.62 -8.49
CA THR A 455 -12.65 11.21 -9.70
C THR A 455 -14.13 11.63 -9.59
N PRO A 456 -14.70 12.28 -10.62
CA PRO A 456 -16.09 12.71 -10.63
C PRO A 456 -17.08 11.57 -10.33
N ARG A 457 -18.20 11.90 -9.70
CA ARG A 457 -19.20 10.94 -9.22
C ARG A 457 -19.77 10.02 -10.30
N ASP A 458 -19.99 10.55 -11.50
CA ASP A 458 -20.43 9.80 -12.67
C ASP A 458 -19.41 8.76 -13.12
N TRP A 459 -18.13 8.96 -12.79
CA TRP A 459 -16.99 8.06 -13.05
C TRP A 459 -16.59 7.16 -11.90
N TRP A 460 -17.36 7.10 -10.81
CA TRP A 460 -17.13 6.11 -9.76
C TRP A 460 -17.41 4.69 -10.25
N ASP A 461 -18.52 4.52 -10.99
CA ASP A 461 -18.99 3.25 -11.53
C ASP A 461 -19.37 3.43 -13.01
N PRO A 462 -18.37 3.68 -13.88
CA PRO A 462 -18.61 4.02 -15.28
C PRO A 462 -19.31 2.87 -16.02
N GLU A 463 -20.19 3.22 -16.96
CA GLU A 463 -20.93 2.27 -17.80
C GLU A 463 -20.88 2.62 -19.29
N GLY A 464 -21.38 1.72 -20.13
CA GLY A 464 -21.59 1.97 -21.55
C GLY A 464 -20.29 2.07 -22.37
N SER A 465 -20.40 2.73 -23.52
CA SER A 465 -19.34 2.78 -24.52
C SER A 465 -18.11 3.57 -24.08
N ALA A 466 -18.28 4.62 -23.28
CA ALA A 466 -17.15 5.41 -22.76
C ALA A 466 -16.31 4.60 -21.77
N ARG A 467 -16.95 3.81 -20.90
CA ARG A 467 -16.27 2.83 -20.05
C ARG A 467 -15.48 1.80 -20.87
N GLN A 468 -16.09 1.23 -21.91
CA GLN A 468 -15.42 0.25 -22.78
C GLN A 468 -14.20 0.87 -23.47
N ALA A 469 -14.34 2.09 -24.00
CA ALA A 469 -13.26 2.79 -24.69
C ALA A 469 -12.05 3.05 -23.77
N GLU A 470 -12.27 3.45 -22.52
CA GLU A 470 -11.18 3.63 -21.55
C GLU A 470 -10.48 2.31 -21.23
N ALA A 471 -11.23 1.24 -20.93
CA ALA A 471 -10.65 -0.06 -20.59
C ALA A 471 -9.78 -0.64 -21.73
N PHE A 472 -10.30 -0.63 -22.96
CA PHE A 472 -9.52 -1.10 -24.13
C PHE A 472 -8.36 -0.15 -24.47
N GLY A 473 -8.54 1.15 -24.29
CA GLY A 473 -7.48 2.14 -24.47
C GLY A 473 -6.32 1.93 -23.50
N TYR A 474 -6.63 1.62 -22.25
CA TYR A 474 -5.63 1.31 -21.22
C TYR A 474 -4.86 0.02 -21.53
N LEU A 475 -5.57 -1.08 -21.86
CA LEU A 475 -4.91 -2.33 -22.30
C LEU A 475 -3.91 -2.11 -23.44
N ARG A 476 -4.33 -1.34 -24.44
CA ARG A 476 -3.49 -0.99 -25.56
C ARG A 476 -2.28 -0.16 -25.13
N THR A 477 -2.46 0.75 -24.18
CA THR A 477 -1.36 1.58 -23.64
C THR A 477 -0.33 0.72 -22.92
N MET A 478 -0.77 -0.26 -22.10
CA MET A 478 0.16 -1.17 -21.42
C MET A 478 1.07 -1.93 -22.39
N THR A 479 0.57 -2.30 -23.57
CA THR A 479 1.39 -3.06 -24.54
C THR A 479 2.08 -2.16 -25.58
N GLU A 480 1.43 -1.12 -26.08
CA GLU A 480 1.96 -0.30 -27.18
C GLU A 480 2.88 0.83 -26.71
N SER A 481 2.85 1.22 -25.42
CA SER A 481 3.74 2.25 -24.88
C SER A 481 5.18 1.75 -24.65
N LEU A 482 5.37 0.43 -24.61
CA LEU A 482 6.68 -0.18 -24.38
C LEU A 482 7.49 -0.30 -25.68
N PRO A 483 8.81 -0.05 -25.64
CA PRO A 483 9.72 -0.43 -26.72
C PRO A 483 9.57 -1.91 -27.06
N ALA A 484 9.70 -2.28 -28.33
CA ALA A 484 9.42 -3.64 -28.79
C ALA A 484 10.20 -4.73 -28.03
N GLU A 485 11.48 -4.45 -27.73
CA GLU A 485 12.34 -5.35 -26.96
C GLU A 485 11.87 -5.51 -25.51
N VAL A 486 11.57 -4.40 -24.82
CA VAL A 486 11.04 -4.43 -23.44
C VAL A 486 9.70 -5.15 -23.40
N ARG A 487 8.82 -4.91 -24.37
CA ARG A 487 7.54 -5.62 -24.47
C ARG A 487 7.74 -7.13 -24.61
N GLU A 488 8.63 -7.56 -25.50
CA GLU A 488 8.91 -8.98 -25.69
C GLU A 488 9.46 -9.62 -24.41
N GLN A 489 10.38 -8.93 -23.73
CA GLN A 489 10.94 -9.36 -22.45
C GLN A 489 9.88 -9.47 -21.36
N THR A 490 9.03 -8.44 -21.20
CA THR A 490 7.92 -8.45 -20.24
C THR A 490 6.96 -9.60 -20.50
N LEU A 491 6.56 -9.84 -21.75
CA LEU A 491 5.65 -10.94 -22.08
C LEU A 491 6.29 -12.31 -21.82
N GLN A 492 7.59 -12.45 -22.09
CA GLN A 492 8.33 -13.68 -21.80
C GLN A 492 8.52 -13.92 -20.29
N ALA A 493 8.75 -12.87 -19.52
CA ALA A 493 8.94 -12.96 -18.08
C ALA A 493 7.62 -13.21 -17.33
N ALA A 494 6.56 -12.47 -17.71
CA ALA A 494 5.23 -12.64 -17.13
C ALA A 494 4.64 -14.02 -17.41
N ALA A 495 4.75 -14.53 -18.65
CA ALA A 495 4.31 -15.88 -19.04
C ALA A 495 2.96 -16.36 -18.43
N PRO A 496 1.85 -15.63 -18.64
CA PRO A 496 0.56 -15.93 -18.00
C PRO A 496 0.02 -17.30 -18.40
N ASP A 497 -0.54 -18.02 -17.41
CA ASP A 497 -1.22 -19.29 -17.66
C ASP A 497 -2.66 -19.07 -18.21
N PRO A 498 -3.29 -20.07 -18.87
CA PRO A 498 -4.64 -19.91 -19.42
C PRO A 498 -5.75 -19.64 -18.40
N GLU A 499 -5.53 -19.95 -17.12
CA GLU A 499 -6.47 -19.62 -16.05
C GLU A 499 -6.34 -18.15 -15.66
N PHE A 500 -5.12 -17.62 -15.54
CA PHE A 500 -4.87 -16.19 -15.36
C PHE A 500 -5.50 -15.37 -16.47
N GLU A 501 -5.28 -15.73 -17.75
CA GLU A 501 -5.88 -15.02 -18.89
C GLU A 501 -7.41 -14.98 -18.80
N ARG A 502 -8.02 -16.09 -18.37
CA ARG A 502 -9.48 -16.18 -18.15
C ARG A 502 -9.93 -15.28 -17.00
N MET A 503 -9.20 -15.29 -15.88
CA MET A 503 -9.50 -14.42 -14.73
C MET A 503 -9.38 -12.96 -15.13
N PHE A 504 -8.29 -12.57 -15.77
CA PHE A 504 -8.07 -11.22 -16.28
C PHE A 504 -9.22 -10.75 -17.17
N ALA A 505 -9.60 -11.57 -18.17
CA ALA A 505 -10.70 -11.25 -19.06
C ALA A 505 -12.05 -11.12 -18.33
N THR A 506 -12.35 -12.01 -17.39
CA THR A 506 -13.67 -12.06 -16.74
C THR A 506 -13.80 -11.11 -15.53
N ARG A 507 -12.69 -10.70 -14.92
CA ARG A 507 -12.66 -9.79 -13.77
C ARG A 507 -12.58 -8.32 -14.19
N PHE A 508 -12.01 -8.03 -15.36
CA PHE A 508 -11.93 -6.66 -15.88
C PHE A 508 -12.95 -6.34 -16.96
N PHE A 509 -13.49 -7.32 -17.67
CA PHE A 509 -14.38 -7.07 -18.80
C PHE A 509 -15.75 -7.72 -18.59
N ARG A 510 -16.79 -7.03 -19.05
CA ARG A 510 -18.15 -7.55 -18.99
C ARG A 510 -18.29 -8.70 -20.00
N PRO A 511 -19.19 -9.67 -19.80
CA PRO A 511 -19.36 -10.79 -20.72
C PRO A 511 -19.53 -10.38 -22.20
N GLU A 512 -20.23 -9.27 -22.44
CA GLU A 512 -20.44 -8.67 -23.76
C GLU A 512 -19.17 -8.08 -24.41
N ASP A 513 -18.17 -7.73 -23.61
CA ASP A 513 -16.90 -7.14 -24.08
C ASP A 513 -15.91 -8.22 -24.53
N ILE A 514 -16.04 -9.45 -24.02
CA ILE A 514 -15.08 -10.54 -24.24
C ILE A 514 -14.86 -10.85 -25.75
N PRO A 515 -15.89 -10.90 -26.61
CA PRO A 515 -15.68 -11.12 -28.05
C PRO A 515 -14.92 -9.97 -28.74
N ILE A 516 -14.97 -8.75 -28.20
CA ILE A 516 -14.21 -7.61 -28.69
C ILE A 516 -12.75 -7.74 -28.22
N LEU A 517 -12.55 -8.05 -26.93
CA LEU A 517 -11.24 -8.31 -26.35
C LEU A 517 -10.47 -9.38 -27.13
N LYS A 518 -11.10 -10.54 -27.41
CA LYS A 518 -10.48 -11.63 -28.19
C LYS A 518 -10.01 -11.18 -29.58
N ARG A 519 -10.80 -10.33 -30.26
CA ARG A 519 -10.43 -9.79 -31.58
C ARG A 519 -9.28 -8.78 -31.51
N LEU A 520 -9.14 -8.05 -30.41
CA LEU A 520 -8.02 -7.14 -30.18
C LEU A 520 -6.73 -7.93 -29.88
N MET A 521 -6.83 -8.96 -29.03
CA MET A 521 -5.68 -9.80 -28.67
C MET A 521 -5.17 -10.66 -29.83
N GLN A 522 -6.03 -11.08 -30.77
CA GLN A 522 -5.62 -11.83 -31.98
C GLN A 522 -4.88 -10.98 -33.04
N LYS A 523 -4.85 -9.66 -32.89
CA LYS A 523 -4.20 -8.73 -33.82
C LYS A 523 -2.83 -8.24 -33.33
N GLN A 524 -2.44 -8.63 -32.12
CA GLN A 524 -1.10 -8.45 -31.55
C GLN A 524 -0.33 -9.76 -31.71
#